data_AF-C9J875-F1
#
_entry.id   AF-C9J875-F1
#
_cell.length_a   1.000
_cell.length_b   1.000
_cell.length_c   1.000
_cell.angle_alpha   90.00
_cell.angle_beta   90.00
_cell.angle_gamma   90.00
#
_symmetry.space_group_name_H-M   'P 1'
#
loop_
_entity.id
_entity.type
_entity.pdbx_description
1 polymer ?
#
loop_
_entity_poly.entity_id
_entity_poly.type
_entity_poly.pdbx_seq_one_letter_code
_entity_poly.pdbx_strand_id
1 'polypeptide(L)' 'MAAAAAEQQQFYLLLGNLLSPDNVVRKQAEETYENIPGQSKITFLLQAIRNTTAAEE' A
#
# COMPACT_ATOMS: atom_id res chain seq x y z
N MET A 1 17.04 7.25 -5.76
CA MET A 1 16.38 7.19 -4.43
C MET A 1 14.96 7.77 -4.44
N ALA A 2 14.60 8.69 -5.34
CA ALA A 2 13.24 9.26 -5.42
C ALA A 2 12.12 8.27 -5.84
N ALA A 3 12.43 7.29 -6.71
CA ALA A 3 11.44 6.30 -7.17
C ALA A 3 10.87 5.45 -6.02
N ALA A 4 11.73 4.99 -5.10
CA ALA A 4 11.32 4.16 -3.97
C ALA A 4 10.38 4.90 -2.99
N ALA A 5 10.54 6.22 -2.83
CA ALA A 5 9.65 7.02 -1.99
C ALA A 5 8.26 7.22 -2.63
N ALA A 6 8.21 7.41 -3.95
CA ALA A 6 6.95 7.53 -4.69
C ALA A 6 6.16 6.21 -4.69
N GLU A 7 6.85 5.09 -4.89
CA GLU A 7 6.24 3.75 -4.81
C GLU A 7 5.68 3.47 -3.41
N GLN A 8 6.38 3.89 -2.35
CA GLN A 8 5.91 3.77 -0.98
C GLN A 8 4.65 4.62 -0.72
N GLN A 9 4.58 5.84 -1.24
CA GLN A 9 3.38 6.68 -1.15
C GLN A 9 2.17 6.04 -1.84
N GLN A 10 2.36 5.49 -3.04
CA GLN A 10 1.31 4.75 -3.74
C GLN A 10 0.87 3.51 -2.97
N PHE A 11 1.80 2.83 -2.29
CA PHE A 11 1.48 1.68 -1.45
C PHE A 11 0.61 2.05 -0.24
N TYR A 12 0.81 3.21 0.39
CA TYR A 12 -0.07 3.68 1.46
C TYR A 12 -1.51 3.90 1.00
N LEU A 13 -1.69 4.53 -0.17
CA LEU A 13 -3.02 4.71 -0.77
C LEU A 13 -3.69 3.36 -1.06
N LEU A 14 -2.91 2.38 -1.52
CA LEU A 14 -3.40 1.02 -1.73
C LEU A 14 -3.89 0.37 -0.43
N LEU A 15 -3.15 0.54 0.68
CA LEU A 15 -3.59 0.04 1.99
C LEU A 15 -4.91 0.68 2.44
N GLY A 16 -5.10 1.98 2.20
CA GLY A 16 -6.37 2.67 2.46
C GLY A 16 -7.52 2.07 1.64
N ASN A 17 -7.29 1.81 0.35
CA ASN A 17 -8.30 1.22 -0.54
C ASN A 17 -8.70 -0.21 -0.14
N LEU A 18 -7.78 -0.99 0.44
CA LEU A 18 -8.09 -2.33 0.99
C LEU A 18 -9.07 -2.27 2.17
N LEU A 19 -9.14 -1.14 2.87
CA LEU A 19 -10.05 -0.91 3.99
C LEU A 19 -11.34 -0.18 3.58
N SER A 20 -11.52 0.09 2.28
CA SER A 20 -12.70 0.80 1.77
C SER A 20 -13.98 0.00 2.02
N PRO A 21 -15.09 0.64 2.42
CA PRO A 21 -16.40 0.00 2.51
C PRO A 21 -17.01 -0.29 1.12
N ASP A 22 -16.50 0.33 0.06
CA ASP A 22 -16.91 0.03 -1.32
C ASP A 22 -16.22 -1.24 -1.82
N ASN A 23 -17.02 -2.27 -2.10
CA ASN A 23 -16.53 -3.56 -2.56
C ASN A 23 -15.81 -3.50 -3.92
N VAL A 24 -16.18 -2.58 -4.81
CA VAL A 24 -15.51 -2.43 -6.11
C VAL A 24 -14.09 -1.90 -5.89
N VAL A 25 -13.95 -0.86 -5.07
CA VAL A 25 -12.65 -0.28 -4.68
C VAL A 25 -11.79 -1.32 -3.96
N ARG A 26 -12.36 -2.01 -2.97
CA ARG A 26 -11.66 -3.04 -2.20
C ARG A 26 -11.20 -4.19 -3.12
N LYS A 27 -12.05 -4.65 -4.03
CA LYS A 27 -11.70 -5.75 -4.95
C LYS A 27 -10.56 -5.38 -5.89
N GLN A 28 -10.60 -4.18 -6.47
CA GLN A 28 -9.52 -3.68 -7.33
C GLN A 28 -8.20 -3.53 -6.55
N ALA A 29 -8.28 -3.12 -5.29
CA ALA A 29 -7.11 -3.02 -4.40
C ALA A 29 -6.53 -4.41 -4.07
N GLU A 30 -7.36 -5.41 -3.79
CA GLU A 30 -6.93 -6.80 -3.57
C GLU A 30 -6.16 -7.34 -4.79
N GLU A 31 -6.71 -7.17 -6.00
CA GLU A 31 -6.06 -7.63 -7.23
C GLU A 31 -4.74 -6.92 -7.51
N THR A 32 -4.69 -5.61 -7.25
CA THR A 32 -3.46 -4.83 -7.37
C THR A 32 -2.41 -5.31 -6.37
N TYR A 33 -2.83 -5.55 -5.12
CA TYR A 33 -1.96 -6.02 -4.05
C TYR A 33 -1.40 -7.42 -4.32
N GLU A 34 -2.20 -8.34 -4.86
CA GLU A 34 -1.76 -9.70 -5.23
C GLU A 34 -0.62 -9.68 -6.26
N ASN A 35 -0.70 -8.80 -7.26
CA ASN A 35 0.29 -8.69 -8.34
C ASN A 35 1.64 -8.07 -7.93
N ILE A 36 1.76 -7.51 -6.72
CA ILE A 36 3.03 -6.98 -6.23
C ILE A 36 4.02 -8.15 -5.97
N PRO A 37 5.28 -8.07 -6.40
CA PRO A 37 6.28 -9.10 -6.06
C PRO A 37 6.45 -9.24 -4.55
N GLY A 38 6.50 -10.48 -4.05
CA GLY A 38 6.55 -10.77 -2.60
C GLY A 38 7.71 -10.07 -1.87
N GLN A 39 8.88 -9.98 -2.50
CA GLN A 39 10.05 -9.28 -1.93
C GLN A 39 9.79 -7.77 -1.73
N SER A 40 9.16 -7.12 -2.71
CA SER A 40 8.75 -5.71 -2.60
C SER A 40 7.64 -5.54 -1.56
N LYS A 41 6.65 -6.45 -1.55
CA LYS A 41 5.52 -6.45 -0.61
C LYS A 41 6.00 -6.42 0.84
N ILE A 42 6.95 -7.28 1.21
CA ILE A 42 7.52 -7.33 2.58
C ILE A 42 8.15 -5.99 2.96
N THR A 43 8.93 -5.41 2.05
CA THR A 43 9.64 -4.15 2.29
C THR A 43 8.65 -3.01 2.51
N PHE A 44 7.64 -2.89 1.66
CA PHE A 44 6.63 -1.84 1.75
C PHE A 44 5.75 -1.97 2.99
N LEU A 45 5.33 -3.18 3.36
CA LEU A 45 4.58 -3.45 4.59
C LEU A 45 5.39 -3.10 5.85
N LEU A 46 6.67 -3.50 5.89
CA LEU A 46 7.53 -3.19 7.03
C LEU A 46 7.74 -1.68 7.17
N GLN A 47 7.91 -0.96 6.06
CA GLN A 47 7.97 0.50 6.06
C GLN A 47 6.64 1.12 6.51
N ALA A 48 5.50 0.54 6.13
CA ALA A 48 4.20 1.04 6.54
C ALA A 48 3.96 0.95 8.05
N ILE A 49 4.38 -0.14 8.68
CA ILE A 49 4.28 -0.32 10.14
C ILE A 49 5.27 0.58 10.88
N ARG A 50 6.50 0.74 10.37
CA ARG A 50 7.54 1.57 11.01
C ARG A 50 7.24 3.06 10.94
N ASN A 51 6.48 3.49 9.94
CA ASN A 51 6.17 4.90 9.69
C ASN A 51 4.76 5.23 10.19
N THR A 52 4.58 5.26 11.52
CA THR A 52 3.28 5.55 12.16
C THR A 52 2.76 6.95 11.88
N THR A 53 3.58 7.85 11.32
CA THR A 53 3.20 9.20 10.92
C THR A 53 2.47 9.27 9.57
N ALA A 54 2.44 8.19 8.77
CA ALA A 54 1.78 8.17 7.46
C ALA A 54 0.28 7.78 7.52
N ALA A 55 -0.23 7.43 8.70
CA ALA A 55 -1.62 7.01 8.90
C ALA A 55 -2.58 8.19 9.19
N GLU A 56 -2.07 9.42 9.25
CA GLU A 56 -2.82 10.63 9.61
C GLU A 56 -2.80 11.67 8.47
N GLU A 57 -3.42 11.36 7.31
CA GLU A 57 -3.90 12.37 6.36
C GLU A 57 -5.26 11.97 5.76
#